data_AF-A0A6J6H948-F1
#
_entry.id   AF-A0A6J6H948-F1
#
_cell.length_a   1.000
_cell.length_b   1.000
_cell.length_c   1.000
_cell.angle_alpha   90.00
_cell.angle_beta   90.00
_cell.angle_gamma   90.00
#
_symmetry.space_group_name_H-M   'P 1'
#
loop_
_entity.id
_entity.type
_entity.pdbx_description
1 polymer ?
#
loop_
_entity_poly.entity_id
_entity_poly.type
_entity_poly.pdbx_seq_one_letter_code
_entity_poly.pdbx_strand_id
1 'polypeptide(L)'
;MTPPQYNLLSEATDVVDFVDDPVFTDVTKDGEVYTTYRIVRFTHEVVGHHENWTHLVNVSLEFGVGIGVAYLRIRNRIIEDSRIKPTSADDTKP
;
A
#
# COMPACT_ATOMS: atom_id res chain seq x y z
N MET A 1 -9.33 -23.76 4.18
CA MET A 1 -9.15 -22.53 3.37
C MET A 1 -7.72 -22.55 2.85
N THR A 2 -7.51 -22.25 1.58
CA THR A 2 -6.15 -22.14 1.02
C THR A 2 -5.49 -20.88 1.60
N PRO A 3 -4.26 -20.96 2.11
CA PRO A 3 -3.56 -19.76 2.58
C PRO A 3 -3.33 -18.77 1.43
N PRO A 4 -3.30 -17.46 1.71
CA PRO A 4 -2.99 -16.47 0.69
C PRO A 4 -1.59 -16.72 0.11
N GLN A 5 -1.47 -16.54 -1.20
CA GLN A 5 -0.21 -16.61 -1.93
C GLN A 5 0.28 -15.20 -2.23
N TYR A 6 1.57 -14.96 -2.00
CA TYR A 6 2.24 -13.67 -2.23
C TYR A 6 3.28 -13.85 -3.33
N ASN A 7 2.97 -13.39 -4.52
CA ASN A 7 3.85 -13.50 -5.69
C ASN A 7 4.68 -12.23 -5.79
N LEU A 8 6.01 -12.36 -5.67
CA LEU A 8 6.93 -11.24 -5.79
C LEU A 8 6.86 -10.63 -7.20
N LEU A 9 6.69 -9.32 -7.28
CA LEU A 9 6.66 -8.55 -8.51
C LEU A 9 8.07 -8.12 -8.92
N SER A 10 8.25 -7.92 -10.22
CA SER A 10 9.51 -7.45 -10.80
C SER A 10 9.89 -6.07 -10.27
N GLU A 11 11.19 -5.79 -10.17
CA GLU A 11 11.69 -4.46 -9.84
C GLU A 11 11.45 -3.43 -10.95
N ALA A 12 11.23 -3.91 -12.17
CA ALA A 12 10.94 -3.06 -13.32
C ALA A 12 9.48 -2.59 -13.38
N THR A 13 8.61 -3.08 -12.49
CA THR A 13 7.20 -2.72 -12.50
C THR A 13 7.00 -1.33 -11.90
N ASP A 14 6.24 -0.50 -12.62
CA ASP A 14 5.92 0.86 -12.20
C ASP A 14 4.58 0.90 -11.45
N VAL A 15 4.42 1.90 -10.59
CA VAL A 15 3.18 2.18 -9.87
C VAL A 15 2.03 2.45 -10.84
N VAL A 16 2.32 3.15 -11.94
CA VAL A 16 1.32 3.46 -12.98
C VAL A 16 0.82 2.24 -13.75
N ASP A 17 1.49 1.09 -13.64
CA ASP A 17 1.00 -0.15 -14.25
C ASP A 17 -0.25 -0.67 -13.55
N PHE A 18 -0.45 -0.32 -12.27
CA PHE A 18 -1.55 -0.85 -11.44
C PHE A 18 -2.61 0.17 -11.07
N VAL A 19 -2.25 1.42 -10.84
CA VAL A 19 -3.17 2.43 -10.31
C VAL A 19 -3.04 3.75 -11.05
N ASP A 20 -4.15 4.47 -11.14
CA ASP A 20 -4.17 5.81 -11.76
C ASP A 20 -3.75 6.91 -10.77
N ASP A 21 -4.07 6.74 -9.48
CA ASP A 21 -3.67 7.67 -8.41
C ASP A 21 -2.91 6.92 -7.30
N PRO A 22 -1.61 7.19 -7.10
CA PRO A 22 -0.79 6.55 -6.08
C PRO A 22 -0.73 7.31 -4.75
N VAL A 23 -1.52 8.38 -4.59
CA VAL A 23 -1.50 9.26 -3.42
C VAL A 23 -2.73 8.99 -2.56
N PHE A 24 -2.51 8.80 -1.26
CA PHE A 24 -3.61 8.59 -0.32
C PHE A 24 -3.81 9.83 0.53
N THR A 25 -5.00 10.38 0.49
CA THR A 25 -5.38 11.56 1.25
C THR A 25 -6.46 11.24 2.26
N ASP A 26 -6.42 11.90 3.41
CA ASP A 26 -7.50 11.92 4.38
C ASP A 26 -8.09 13.33 4.45
N VAL A 27 -9.36 13.43 4.87
CA VAL A 27 -10.08 14.69 5.00
C VAL A 27 -10.45 14.88 6.46
N THR A 28 -9.98 15.97 7.06
CA THR A 28 -10.31 16.29 8.45
C THR A 28 -11.79 16.66 8.58
N LYS A 29 -12.28 16.69 9.83
CA LYS A 29 -13.66 17.12 10.12
C LYS A 29 -13.95 18.54 9.65
N ASP A 30 -12.92 19.38 9.54
CA ASP A 30 -13.00 20.77 9.10
C ASP A 30 -12.85 20.92 7.57
N GLY A 31 -12.69 19.80 6.84
CA GLY A 31 -12.62 19.77 5.38
C GLY A 31 -11.21 19.95 4.80
N GLU A 32 -10.18 19.94 5.63
CA GLU A 32 -8.80 20.04 5.17
C GLU A 32 -8.32 18.69 4.62
N VAL A 33 -7.67 18.70 3.47
CA VAL A 33 -7.16 17.50 2.80
C VAL A 33 -5.67 17.39 3.07
N TYR A 34 -5.24 16.24 3.61
CA TYR A 34 -3.83 15.96 3.84
C TYR A 34 -3.42 14.62 3.23
N THR A 35 -2.25 14.58 2.62
CA THR A 35 -1.65 13.32 2.16
C THR A 35 -1.17 12.52 3.36
N THR A 36 -1.58 11.26 3.45
CA THR A 36 -1.19 10.32 4.51
C THR A 36 0.08 9.57 4.13
N TYR A 37 0.13 9.03 2.92
CA TYR A 37 1.29 8.35 2.36
C TYR A 37 1.21 8.30 0.82
N ARG A 38 2.33 7.95 0.20
CA ARG A 38 2.46 7.72 -1.24
C ARG A 38 2.97 6.31 -1.51
N ILE A 39 2.44 5.66 -2.54
CA ILE A 39 2.99 4.40 -3.01
C ILE A 39 4.37 4.66 -3.61
N VAL A 40 5.38 3.96 -3.10
CA VAL A 40 6.74 3.97 -3.66
C VAL A 40 6.89 2.85 -4.66
N ARG A 41 6.40 1.64 -4.31
CA ARG A 41 6.58 0.46 -5.15
C ARG A 41 5.59 -0.65 -4.82
N PHE A 42 5.10 -1.31 -5.86
CA PHE A 42 4.41 -2.60 -5.74
C PHE A 42 5.42 -3.73 -5.55
N THR A 43 5.22 -4.53 -4.50
CA THR A 43 6.15 -5.62 -4.14
C THR A 43 5.56 -6.99 -4.40
N HIS A 44 4.28 -7.20 -4.11
CA HIS A 44 3.64 -8.50 -4.31
C HIS A 44 2.24 -8.35 -4.89
N GLU A 45 1.88 -9.30 -5.74
CA GLU A 45 0.48 -9.64 -6.04
C GLU A 45 0.01 -10.71 -5.04
N VAL A 46 -1.23 -10.57 -4.57
CA VAL A 46 -1.84 -11.44 -3.57
C VAL A 46 -2.99 -12.21 -4.20
N VAL A 47 -2.95 -13.53 -4.10
CA VAL A 47 -3.98 -14.43 -4.64
C VAL A 47 -4.59 -15.25 -3.51
N GLY A 48 -5.91 -15.44 -3.56
CA GLY A 48 -6.64 -16.30 -2.62
C GLY A 48 -6.79 -15.72 -1.20
N HIS A 49 -6.64 -14.40 -1.02
CA HIS A 49 -6.83 -13.76 0.28
C HIS A 49 -8.32 -13.62 0.62
N HIS A 50 -8.72 -14.08 1.81
CA HIS A 50 -10.11 -14.09 2.27
C HIS A 50 -10.78 -12.70 2.34
N GLU A 51 -10.01 -11.65 2.65
CA GLU A 51 -10.49 -10.24 2.64
C GLU A 51 -10.38 -9.56 1.27
N ASN A 52 -10.10 -10.32 0.19
CA ASN A 52 -9.92 -9.81 -1.18
C ASN A 52 -8.79 -8.76 -1.33
N TRP A 53 -7.75 -8.79 -0.50
CA TRP A 53 -6.54 -8.01 -0.75
C TRP A 53 -5.85 -8.52 -2.00
N THR A 54 -5.30 -7.58 -2.79
CA THR A 54 -4.76 -7.86 -4.12
C THR A 54 -3.27 -7.60 -4.22
N HIS A 55 -2.74 -6.66 -3.42
CA HIS A 55 -1.34 -6.24 -3.53
C HIS A 55 -0.74 -5.87 -2.17
N LEU A 56 0.58 -6.05 -2.04
CA LEU A 56 1.39 -5.40 -1.02
C LEU A 56 2.31 -4.37 -1.66
N VAL A 57 2.42 -3.22 -1.03
CA VAL A 57 3.22 -2.10 -1.53
C VAL A 57 4.09 -1.50 -0.43
N ASN A 58 5.25 -0.98 -0.82
CA ASN A 58 6.06 -0.10 0.01
C ASN A 58 5.52 1.33 -0.16
N VAL A 59 5.45 2.06 0.95
CA VAL A 59 4.94 3.44 0.97
C VAL A 59 5.87 4.36 1.75
N SER A 60 5.86 5.64 1.38
CA SER A 60 6.49 6.71 2.17
C SER A 60 5.43 7.46 2.96
N LEU A 61 5.66 7.67 4.26
CA LEU A 61 4.77 8.44 5.13
C LEU A 61 5.05 9.94 4.98
N GLU A 62 4.01 10.77 4.92
CA GLU A 62 4.19 12.24 4.85
C GLU A 62 4.42 12.87 6.23
N PHE A 63 3.77 12.34 7.27
CA PHE A 63 3.85 12.89 8.63
C PHE A 63 5.13 12.50 9.41
N GLY A 64 6.08 11.81 8.78
CA GLY A 64 7.34 11.43 9.41
C GLY A 64 8.34 10.79 8.44
N VAL A 65 9.62 10.79 8.80
CA VAL A 65 10.66 10.10 8.03
C VAL A 65 10.51 8.59 8.27
N GLY A 66 9.76 7.90 7.41
CA GLY A 66 9.50 6.48 7.55
C GLY A 66 9.00 5.82 6.28
N ILE A 67 9.36 4.54 6.13
CA ILE A 67 8.80 3.63 5.12
C ILE A 67 7.75 2.78 5.83
N GLY A 68 6.64 2.50 5.16
CA GLY A 68 5.63 1.53 5.61
C GLY A 68 5.38 0.45 4.57
N VAL A 69 4.59 -0.55 4.97
CA VAL A 69 4.00 -1.51 4.04
C VAL A 69 2.48 -1.34 4.07
N ALA A 70 1.84 -1.29 2.91
CA ALA A 70 0.38 -1.24 2.80
C ALA A 70 -0.17 -2.44 2.03
N TYR A 71 -1.31 -2.95 2.50
CA TYR A 71 -2.16 -3.88 1.76
C TYR A 71 -3.19 -3.10 0.97
N LEU A 72 -3.31 -3.39 -0.32
CA LEU A 72 -4.23 -2.69 -1.22
C LEU A 72 -5.25 -3.67 -1.82
N ARG A 73 -6.50 -3.20 -1.90
CA ARG A 73 -7.54 -3.80 -2.73
C ARG A 73 -7.72 -2.94 -3.97
N ILE A 74 -7.28 -3.45 -5.12
CA ILE A 74 -7.29 -2.72 -6.38
C ILE A 74 -8.28 -3.39 -7.32
N ARG A 75 -9.16 -2.59 -7.92
CA ARG A 75 -10.07 -3.03 -8.98
C ARG A 75 -10.13 -1.95 -10.05
N ASN A 76 -10.03 -2.34 -11.32
CA ASN A 76 -10.07 -1.42 -12.46
C ASN A 76 -9.12 -0.22 -12.30
N ARG A 77 -7.91 -0.48 -11.78
CA ARG A 77 -6.87 0.54 -11.52
C ARG A 77 -7.20 1.58 -10.45
N ILE A 78 -8.25 1.33 -9.67
CA ILE A 78 -8.67 2.15 -8.53
C ILE A 78 -8.38 1.38 -7.25
N ILE A 79 -7.79 2.05 -6.25
CA ILE A 79 -7.69 1.49 -4.90
C ILE A 79 -9.04 1.65 -4.21
N GLU A 80 -9.74 0.54 -4.00
CA GLU A 80 -11.02 0.51 -3.27
C GLU A 80 -10.82 0.56 -1.74
N ASP A 81 -9.71 0.02 -1.26
CA ASP A 81 -9.42 -0.07 0.18
C ASP A 81 -7.90 -0.18 0.40
N SER A 82 -7.42 0.34 1.53
CA SER A 82 -6.02 0.29 1.91
C SER A 82 -5.82 0.19 3.41
N ARG A 83 -4.87 -0.67 3.81
CA ARG A 83 -4.44 -0.83 5.20
C ARG A 83 -2.93 -0.73 5.30
N ILE A 84 -2.47 0.33 5.96
CA ILE A 84 -1.05 0.55 6.21
C ILE A 84 -0.62 -0.07 7.54
N LYS A 85 0.57 -0.68 7.54
CA LYS A 85 1.34 -1.01 8.73
C LYS A 85 2.63 -0.19 8.69
N PRO A 86 2.73 0.90 9.48
CA PRO A 86 3.97 1.65 9.61
C PRO A 86 5.08 0.73 10.12
N THR A 87 6.27 0.80 9.53
CA THR A 87 7.46 0.16 10.10
C THR A 87 8.10 1.18 11.05
N SER A 88 8.10 0.91 12.35
CA SER A 88 8.83 1.76 13.30
C SER A 88 10.33 1.52 13.12
N ALA A 89 11.16 2.55 13.28
CA ALA A 89 12.61 2.40 13.23
C ALA A 89 13.13 1.41 14.31
N ASP A 90 12.40 1.26 15.42
CA ASP A 90 12.75 0.36 16.53
C ASP A 90 12.48 -1.13 16.23
N ASP A 91 11.66 -1.45 15.23
CA ASP A 91 11.38 -2.84 14.82
C ASP A 91 12.54 -3.48 14.03
N THR A 92 13.63 -2.74 13.78
CA THR A 92 14.82 -3.22 13.05
C THR A 92 15.97 -3.67 13.95
N LYS A 93 15.76 -3.81 15.26
CA LYS A 93 16.81 -4.34 16.14
C LYS A 93 16.91 -5.87 15.97
N PRO A 94 18.10 -6.41 15.59
CA PRO A 94 18.32 -7.84 15.43
C PRO A 94 18.22 -8.63 16.73
#